data_AF-A0AAJ4DZG5-F1
#
_entry.id   AF-A0AAJ4DZG5-F1
#
_cell.length_a   1.000
_cell.length_b   1.000
_cell.length_c   1.000
_cell.angle_alpha   90.00
_cell.angle_beta   90.00
_cell.angle_gamma   90.00
#
_symmetry.space_group_name_H-M   'P 1'
#
loop_
_entity.id
_entity.type
_entity.pdbx_description
1 polymer ?
#
loop_
_entity_poly.entity_id
_entity_poly.type
_entity_poly.pdbx_seq_one_letter_code
_entity_poly.pdbx_strand_id
1 'polypeptide(L)'
;MTIGKKSLLTLLIIFTGLLITFVQTFAWSDAGKSKQDKAYEYDFQLNYWNEEVHKKFNNLRSSEVVNRLLSFEGKRVVDSSFFLDIHEYHFLIKELMRVLKFKSKVSINLLGDIVQLNEKGLQHVPDMSKVSSDVQEFDTLLQEFDEREKRLETFLPELVSSFKYEENMSSDKKVELTVKQMELFLELYTDEALFVTQKTDPFLFVRDLGNMSYITLGNYKKVLKGYNKQVSIEDSYKKSILILLALLSVYFSALIVLKTEDEPTRYEASVNDKTYNVSIKT
;
A
#
# COMPACT_ATOMS: atom_id res chain seq x y z
N MET A 1 -60.88 12.81 4.02
CA MET A 1 -60.24 13.83 3.17
C MET A 1 -59.47 13.09 2.08
N THR A 2 -60.02 13.04 0.86
CA THR A 2 -59.43 12.33 -0.28
C THR A 2 -58.39 13.24 -0.94
N ILE A 3 -57.14 12.80 -1.02
CA ILE A 3 -56.08 13.54 -1.70
C ILE A 3 -56.39 13.52 -3.22
N GLY A 4 -56.52 14.70 -3.84
CA GLY A 4 -56.76 14.81 -5.28
C GLY A 4 -55.58 14.30 -6.11
N LYS A 5 -55.84 13.81 -7.33
CA LYS A 5 -54.84 13.22 -8.23
C LYS A 5 -53.59 14.09 -8.42
N LYS A 6 -53.79 15.41 -8.59
CA LYS A 6 -52.68 16.37 -8.74
C LYS A 6 -51.76 16.36 -7.52
N SER A 7 -52.32 16.39 -6.32
CA SER A 7 -51.55 16.34 -5.07
C SER A 7 -50.83 15.01 -4.89
N LEU A 8 -51.43 13.90 -5.31
CA LEU A 8 -50.83 12.57 -5.23
C LEU A 8 -49.68 12.39 -6.23
N LEU A 9 -49.81 12.94 -7.44
CA LEU A 9 -48.73 13.01 -8.43
C LEU A 9 -47.56 13.88 -7.93
N THR A 10 -47.85 15.05 -7.35
CA THR A 10 -46.82 15.93 -6.77
C THR A 10 -46.05 15.25 -5.65
N LEU A 11 -46.75 14.54 -4.74
CA LEU A 11 -46.11 13.78 -3.67
C LEU A 11 -45.22 12.65 -4.21
N LEU A 12 -45.68 11.92 -5.23
CA LEU A 12 -44.90 10.88 -5.89
C LEU A 12 -43.61 11.44 -6.51
N ILE A 13 -43.69 12.57 -7.21
CA ILE A 13 -42.52 13.24 -7.82
C ILE A 13 -41.52 13.66 -6.75
N ILE A 14 -41.98 14.32 -5.67
CA ILE A 14 -41.11 14.78 -4.58
C ILE A 14 -40.43 13.58 -3.92
N PHE A 15 -41.19 12.54 -3.57
CA PHE A 15 -40.64 11.37 -2.88
C PHE A 15 -39.66 10.59 -3.76
N THR A 16 -40.00 10.37 -5.03
CA THR A 16 -39.10 9.70 -5.99
C THR A 16 -37.84 10.54 -6.20
N GLY A 17 -37.97 11.86 -6.35
CA GLY A 17 -36.83 12.77 -6.53
C GLY A 17 -35.89 12.76 -5.32
N LEU A 18 -36.43 12.75 -4.10
CA LEU A 18 -35.63 12.61 -2.87
C LEU A 18 -34.90 11.26 -2.83
N LEU A 19 -35.58 10.17 -3.20
CA LEU A 19 -35.01 8.83 -3.15
C LEU A 19 -33.93 8.61 -4.22
N ILE A 20 -34.11 9.17 -5.42
CA ILE A 20 -33.08 9.23 -6.46
C ILE A 20 -31.87 10.03 -5.97
N THR A 21 -32.09 11.21 -5.37
CA THR A 21 -31.02 12.06 -4.83
C THR A 21 -30.25 11.34 -3.72
N PHE A 22 -30.97 10.62 -2.86
CA PHE A 22 -30.38 9.79 -1.81
C PHE A 22 -29.48 8.69 -2.40
N VAL A 23 -29.97 7.92 -3.38
CA VAL A 23 -29.18 6.88 -4.05
C VAL A 23 -27.97 7.46 -4.77
N GLN A 24 -28.12 8.61 -5.43
CA GLN A 24 -27.01 9.28 -6.10
C GLN A 24 -25.92 9.76 -5.14
N THR A 25 -26.31 10.27 -3.97
CA THR A 25 -25.39 10.96 -3.06
C THR A 25 -24.79 10.04 -2.00
N PHE A 26 -25.58 9.13 -1.44
CA PHE A 26 -25.20 8.35 -0.26
C PHE A 26 -25.00 6.85 -0.53
N ALA A 27 -25.68 6.29 -1.55
CA ALA A 27 -25.52 4.87 -1.88
C ALA A 27 -24.33 4.66 -2.84
N TRP A 28 -23.36 3.85 -2.40
CA TRP A 28 -22.13 3.54 -3.15
C TRP A 28 -21.39 4.79 -3.64
N SER A 29 -20.83 5.56 -2.70
CA SER A 29 -20.13 6.83 -2.97
C SER A 29 -18.96 6.71 -3.95
N ASP A 30 -18.37 5.51 -4.08
CA ASP A 30 -17.24 5.24 -4.98
C ASP A 30 -17.63 4.54 -6.28
N ALA A 31 -18.93 4.29 -6.50
CA ALA A 31 -19.44 3.71 -7.73
C ALA A 31 -18.90 4.45 -8.97
N GLY A 32 -18.23 3.72 -9.85
CA GLY A 32 -17.68 4.25 -11.11
C GLY A 32 -16.40 5.07 -10.95
N LYS A 33 -15.90 5.31 -9.72
CA LYS A 33 -14.66 6.03 -9.47
C LYS A 33 -13.44 5.10 -9.56
N SER A 34 -13.18 4.59 -10.76
CA SER A 34 -11.96 3.79 -11.00
C SER A 34 -10.70 4.62 -10.74
N LYS A 35 -9.66 3.93 -10.27
CA LYS A 35 -8.33 4.51 -10.05
C LYS A 35 -7.45 4.20 -11.25
N GLN A 36 -6.69 5.21 -11.68
CA GLN A 36 -5.70 5.06 -12.74
C GLN A 36 -4.57 4.13 -12.29
N ASP A 37 -4.09 3.30 -13.21
CA ASP A 37 -2.94 2.44 -13.00
C ASP A 37 -1.64 3.25 -13.04
N LYS A 38 -0.94 3.29 -11.90
CA LYS A 38 0.39 3.91 -11.75
C LYS A 38 1.51 2.88 -11.72
N ALA A 39 1.23 1.61 -12.00
CA ALA A 39 2.22 0.56 -11.88
C ALA A 39 3.42 0.76 -12.82
N TYR A 40 3.24 1.44 -13.96
CA TYR A 40 4.34 1.78 -14.86
C TYR A 40 5.33 2.76 -14.22
N GLU A 41 4.84 3.73 -13.43
CA GLU A 41 5.69 4.72 -12.73
C GLU A 41 6.54 4.03 -11.67
N TYR A 42 5.92 3.10 -10.93
CA TYR A 42 6.61 2.32 -9.92
C TYR A 42 7.61 1.33 -10.52
N ASP A 43 7.24 0.64 -11.61
CA ASP A 43 8.13 -0.27 -12.33
C ASP A 43 9.37 0.48 -12.83
N PHE A 44 9.17 1.65 -13.46
CA PHE A 44 10.26 2.51 -13.90
C PHE A 44 11.20 2.90 -12.75
N GLN A 45 10.64 3.36 -11.62
CA GLN A 45 11.44 3.73 -10.44
C GLN A 45 12.20 2.53 -9.87
N LEU A 46 11.57 1.36 -9.75
CA LEU A 46 12.20 0.15 -9.24
C LEU A 46 13.34 -0.31 -10.15
N ASN A 47 13.15 -0.26 -11.47
CA ASN A 47 14.17 -0.61 -12.45
C ASN A 47 15.37 0.36 -12.37
N TYR A 48 15.10 1.67 -12.33
CA TYR A 48 16.15 2.68 -12.14
C TYR A 48 16.99 2.40 -10.89
N TRP A 49 16.35 2.19 -9.74
CA TRP A 49 17.07 1.90 -8.51
C TRP A 49 17.78 0.54 -8.54
N ASN A 50 17.23 -0.44 -9.26
CA ASN A 50 17.90 -1.73 -9.45
C ASN A 50 19.19 -1.59 -10.26
N GLU A 51 19.19 -0.77 -11.30
CA GLU A 51 20.41 -0.44 -12.05
C GLU A 51 21.45 0.26 -11.16
N GLU A 52 21.02 1.20 -10.30
CA GLU A 52 21.91 1.85 -9.34
C GLU A 52 22.51 0.84 -8.34
N VAL A 53 21.73 -0.11 -7.84
CA VAL A 53 22.23 -1.20 -6.98
C VAL A 53 23.30 -2.01 -7.71
N HIS A 54 23.05 -2.40 -8.97
CA HIS A 54 24.04 -3.11 -9.78
C HIS A 54 25.31 -2.30 -10.00
N LYS A 55 25.22 -0.99 -10.22
CA LYS A 55 26.39 -0.10 -10.32
C LYS A 55 27.21 -0.11 -9.03
N LYS A 56 26.56 -0.04 -7.85
CA LYS A 56 27.26 -0.10 -6.55
C LYS A 56 27.94 -1.45 -6.33
N PHE A 57 27.31 -2.56 -6.74
CA PHE A 57 27.94 -3.88 -6.74
C PHE A 57 29.16 -3.96 -7.65
N ASN A 58 29.04 -3.44 -8.87
CA ASN A 58 30.16 -3.41 -9.81
C ASN A 58 31.33 -2.59 -9.25
N ASN A 59 31.05 -1.43 -8.62
CA ASN A 59 32.06 -0.61 -7.98
C ASN A 59 32.76 -1.36 -6.84
N LEU A 60 32.00 -2.03 -5.97
CA LEU A 60 32.53 -2.84 -4.87
C LEU A 60 33.41 -3.99 -5.36
N ARG A 61 33.00 -4.63 -6.45
CA ARG A 61 33.78 -5.70 -7.08
C ARG A 61 35.05 -5.15 -7.73
N SER A 62 34.95 -4.06 -8.48
CA SER A 62 36.07 -3.48 -9.22
C SER A 62 37.11 -2.81 -8.33
N SER A 63 36.75 -2.40 -7.11
CA SER A 63 37.70 -1.81 -6.17
C SER A 63 38.65 -2.85 -5.58
N GLU A 64 38.33 -4.15 -5.69
CA GLU A 64 39.07 -5.27 -5.10
C GLU A 64 39.26 -5.18 -3.57
N VAL A 65 38.62 -4.21 -2.93
CA VAL A 65 38.80 -3.94 -1.49
C VAL A 65 38.35 -5.13 -0.65
N VAL A 66 37.34 -5.87 -1.10
CA VAL A 66 36.89 -7.10 -0.45
C VAL A 66 37.99 -8.17 -0.47
N ASN A 67 38.70 -8.33 -1.59
CA ASN A 67 39.80 -9.30 -1.70
C ASN A 67 40.99 -8.88 -0.84
N ARG A 68 41.27 -7.58 -0.76
CA ARG A 68 42.30 -7.05 0.16
C ARG A 68 41.88 -7.24 1.62
N LEU A 69 40.57 -7.12 1.91
CA LEU A 69 40.03 -7.28 3.25
C LEU A 69 40.01 -8.73 3.73
N LEU A 70 39.60 -9.65 2.86
CA LEU A 70 39.52 -11.07 3.14
C LEU A 70 40.94 -11.65 3.26
N SER A 71 41.28 -12.10 4.46
CA SER A 71 42.52 -12.84 4.72
C SER A 71 42.44 -14.24 4.10
N PHE A 72 42.76 -14.36 2.82
CA PHE A 72 43.15 -15.67 2.28
C PHE A 72 44.54 -15.98 2.86
N GLU A 73 44.63 -17.04 3.68
CA GLU A 73 45.87 -17.61 4.23
C GLU A 73 46.55 -16.89 5.42
N GLY A 74 45.81 -16.09 6.21
CA GLY A 74 46.28 -15.73 7.57
C GLY A 74 47.43 -14.73 7.65
N LYS A 75 47.67 -13.91 6.61
CA LYS A 75 48.81 -12.98 6.53
C LYS A 75 48.44 -11.49 6.57
N ARG A 76 47.20 -11.12 6.90
CA ARG A 76 46.83 -9.70 6.99
C ARG A 76 47.36 -9.11 8.31
N VAL A 77 48.30 -8.18 8.21
CA VAL A 77 48.78 -7.38 9.35
C VAL A 77 47.84 -6.19 9.52
N VAL A 78 47.45 -5.90 10.77
CA VAL A 78 46.67 -4.71 11.11
C VAL A 78 47.61 -3.50 11.12
N ASP A 79 47.72 -2.82 9.99
CA ASP A 79 48.55 -1.63 9.81
C ASP A 79 47.73 -0.47 9.21
N SER A 80 48.40 0.63 8.84
CA SER A 80 47.71 1.78 8.23
C SER A 80 47.00 1.43 6.91
N SER A 81 47.51 0.47 6.13
CA SER A 81 46.88 0.03 4.88
C SER A 81 45.58 -0.72 5.14
N PHE A 82 45.54 -1.52 6.21
CA PHE A 82 44.32 -2.20 6.66
C PHE A 82 43.18 -1.21 6.92
N PHE A 83 43.46 -0.13 7.65
CA PHE A 83 42.44 0.88 7.95
C PHE A 83 41.97 1.63 6.71
N LEU A 84 42.88 1.92 5.75
CA LEU A 84 42.49 2.52 4.47
C LEU A 84 41.50 1.64 3.71
N ASP A 85 41.79 0.34 3.60
CA ASP A 85 40.89 -0.63 2.94
C ASP A 85 39.55 -0.73 3.65
N ILE A 86 39.54 -0.76 4.99
CA ILE A 86 38.29 -0.79 5.77
C ILE A 86 37.45 0.47 5.54
N HIS A 87 38.10 1.64 5.50
CA HIS A 87 37.43 2.91 5.25
C HIS A 87 36.80 2.93 3.85
N GLU A 88 37.53 2.46 2.84
CA GLU A 88 37.04 2.36 1.46
C GLU A 88 35.86 1.38 1.37
N TYR A 89 35.99 0.18 1.94
CA TYR A 89 34.91 -0.79 1.94
C TYR A 89 33.65 -0.26 2.63
N HIS A 90 33.80 0.29 3.82
CA HIS A 90 32.69 0.86 4.58
C HIS A 90 31.98 1.96 3.78
N PHE A 91 32.73 2.84 3.11
CA PHE A 91 32.17 3.85 2.22
C PHE A 91 31.33 3.23 1.08
N LEU A 92 31.85 2.19 0.41
CA LEU A 92 31.15 1.52 -0.69
C LEU A 92 29.86 0.82 -0.22
N ILE A 93 29.87 0.19 0.96
CA ILE A 93 28.66 -0.41 1.53
C ILE A 93 27.65 0.65 1.97
N LYS A 94 28.09 1.78 2.56
CA LYS A 94 27.17 2.90 2.87
C LYS A 94 26.47 3.42 1.62
N GLU A 95 27.21 3.54 0.52
CA GLU A 95 26.63 3.95 -0.77
C GLU A 95 25.63 2.92 -1.32
N LEU A 96 25.88 1.62 -1.15
CA LEU A 96 24.90 0.57 -1.47
C LEU A 96 23.64 0.68 -0.60
N MET A 97 23.80 0.79 0.72
CA MET A 97 22.69 0.93 1.68
C MET A 97 21.84 2.17 1.38
N ARG A 98 22.47 3.28 1.00
CA ARG A 98 21.77 4.50 0.59
C ARG A 98 20.88 4.29 -0.64
N VAL A 99 21.39 3.59 -1.65
CA VAL A 99 20.59 3.26 -2.86
C VAL A 99 19.44 2.33 -2.49
N LEU A 100 19.68 1.33 -1.63
CA LEU A 100 18.62 0.43 -1.15
C LEU A 100 17.54 1.17 -0.37
N LYS A 101 17.90 2.16 0.46
CA LYS A 101 16.95 3.03 1.16
C LYS A 101 15.99 3.73 0.21
N PHE A 102 16.51 4.29 -0.89
CA PHE A 102 15.67 4.93 -1.90
C PHE A 102 14.78 3.93 -2.63
N LYS A 103 15.31 2.74 -2.97
CA LYS A 103 14.52 1.66 -3.55
C LYS A 103 13.38 1.23 -2.62
N SER A 104 13.66 1.00 -1.35
CA SER A 104 12.66 0.63 -0.33
C SER A 104 11.58 1.68 -0.15
N LYS A 105 11.91 2.97 -0.30
CA LYS A 105 10.91 4.05 -0.25
C LYS A 105 9.85 3.92 -1.35
N VAL A 106 10.22 3.45 -2.54
CA VAL A 106 9.27 3.16 -3.62
C VAL A 106 8.29 2.06 -3.19
N SER A 107 8.81 1.00 -2.59
CA SER A 107 8.01 -0.12 -2.08
C SER A 107 7.10 0.28 -0.91
N ILE A 108 7.56 1.18 -0.03
CA ILE A 108 6.73 1.75 1.04
C ILE A 108 5.58 2.58 0.46
N ASN A 109 5.84 3.38 -0.58
CA ASN A 109 4.77 4.13 -1.27
C ASN A 109 3.74 3.18 -1.92
N LEU A 110 4.20 2.09 -2.54
CA LEU A 110 3.33 1.04 -3.08
C LEU A 110 2.44 0.43 -2.00
N LEU A 111 2.99 0.16 -0.81
CA LEU A 111 2.21 -0.30 0.34
C LEU A 111 1.16 0.72 0.78
N GLY A 112 1.53 2.00 0.84
CA GLY A 112 0.60 3.09 1.12
C GLY A 112 -0.59 3.11 0.14
N ASP A 113 -0.31 2.92 -1.15
CA ASP A 113 -1.35 2.83 -2.17
C ASP A 113 -2.20 1.56 -2.02
N ILE A 114 -1.60 0.41 -1.67
CA ILE A 114 -2.35 -0.83 -1.36
C ILE A 114 -3.32 -0.61 -0.20
N VAL A 115 -2.89 0.05 0.87
CA VAL A 115 -3.73 0.35 2.04
C VAL A 115 -4.93 1.21 1.65
N GLN A 116 -4.75 2.23 0.80
CA GLN A 116 -5.84 3.07 0.31
C GLN A 116 -6.87 2.31 -0.54
N LEU A 117 -6.44 1.24 -1.22
CA LEU A 117 -7.30 0.43 -2.07
C LEU A 117 -7.95 -0.75 -1.33
N ASN A 118 -7.47 -1.06 -0.12
CA ASN A 118 -7.77 -2.29 0.60
C ASN A 118 -9.29 -2.54 0.76
N GLU A 119 -10.03 -1.54 1.24
CA GLU A 119 -11.45 -1.66 1.62
C GLU A 119 -12.31 -2.35 0.55
N LYS A 120 -12.06 -2.03 -0.73
CA LYS A 120 -12.78 -2.60 -1.88
C LYS A 120 -11.93 -3.52 -2.75
N GLY A 121 -10.61 -3.45 -2.62
CA GLY A 121 -9.66 -4.15 -3.48
C GLY A 121 -9.35 -5.58 -3.04
N LEU A 122 -9.14 -5.81 -1.74
CA LEU A 122 -8.66 -7.11 -1.24
C LEU A 122 -9.69 -8.23 -1.41
N GLN A 123 -10.99 -7.92 -1.35
CA GLN A 123 -12.07 -8.90 -1.49
C GLN A 123 -12.08 -9.63 -2.85
N HIS A 124 -11.44 -9.05 -3.86
CA HIS A 124 -11.34 -9.61 -5.21
C HIS A 124 -9.95 -10.15 -5.54
N VAL A 125 -9.05 -10.18 -4.56
CA VAL A 125 -7.74 -10.82 -4.70
C VAL A 125 -7.88 -12.31 -4.35
N PRO A 126 -7.48 -13.24 -5.25
CA PRO A 126 -7.68 -14.68 -5.03
C PRO A 126 -6.99 -15.25 -3.79
N ASP A 127 -5.89 -14.62 -3.35
CA ASP A 127 -5.06 -15.08 -2.24
C ASP A 127 -4.67 -13.88 -1.35
N MET A 128 -5.62 -13.46 -0.52
CA MET A 128 -5.43 -12.35 0.41
C MET A 128 -4.41 -12.68 1.50
N SER A 129 -4.34 -13.95 1.94
CA SER A 129 -3.37 -14.39 2.93
C SER A 129 -1.94 -14.23 2.44
N LYS A 130 -1.69 -14.49 1.16
CA LYS A 130 -0.38 -14.24 0.56
C LYS A 130 0.00 -12.76 0.57
N VAL A 131 -0.92 -11.86 0.23
CA VAL A 131 -0.63 -10.41 0.30
C VAL A 131 -0.25 -10.00 1.73
N SER A 132 -0.96 -10.51 2.74
CA SER A 132 -0.62 -10.23 4.14
C SER A 132 0.75 -10.79 4.53
N SER A 133 1.08 -12.00 4.07
CA SER A 133 2.39 -12.63 4.31
C SER A 133 3.52 -11.83 3.66
N ASP A 134 3.35 -11.42 2.41
CA ASP A 134 4.35 -10.64 1.67
C ASP A 134 4.62 -9.29 2.37
N VAL A 135 3.58 -8.66 2.96
CA VAL A 135 3.73 -7.41 3.74
C VAL A 135 4.52 -7.65 5.03
N GLN A 136 4.27 -8.74 5.74
CA GLN A 136 5.01 -9.09 6.96
C GLN A 136 6.48 -9.39 6.67
N GLU A 137 6.75 -10.10 5.57
CA GLU A 137 8.11 -10.37 5.13
C GLU A 137 8.85 -9.08 4.75
N PHE A 138 8.17 -8.15 4.06
CA PHE A 138 8.77 -6.85 3.77
C PHE A 138 9.05 -6.02 5.04
N ASP A 139 8.14 -6.01 6.02
CA ASP A 139 8.37 -5.32 7.30
C ASP A 139 9.58 -5.89 8.04
N THR A 140 9.73 -7.21 8.05
CA THR A 140 10.89 -7.90 8.64
C THR A 140 12.20 -7.47 7.95
N LEU A 141 12.21 -7.41 6.61
CA LEU A 141 13.36 -6.95 5.84
C LEU A 141 13.68 -5.46 6.07
N LEU A 142 12.68 -4.62 6.34
CA LEU A 142 12.91 -3.21 6.69
C LEU A 142 13.49 -3.06 8.10
N GLN A 143 13.08 -3.88 9.07
CA GLN A 143 13.69 -3.90 10.40
C GLN A 143 15.14 -4.33 10.32
N GLU A 144 15.42 -5.40 9.57
CA GLU A 144 16.79 -5.86 9.32
C GLU A 144 17.61 -4.79 8.60
N PHE A 145 17.02 -4.05 7.64
CA PHE A 145 17.66 -2.91 6.99
C PHE A 145 18.14 -1.86 8.01
N ASP A 146 17.27 -1.47 8.94
CA ASP A 146 17.57 -0.44 9.94
C ASP A 146 18.66 -0.90 10.92
N GLU A 147 18.63 -2.16 11.34
CA GLU A 147 19.67 -2.77 12.17
C GLU A 147 21.04 -2.75 11.48
N ARG A 148 21.06 -3.14 10.20
CA ARG A 148 22.26 -3.12 9.35
C ARG A 148 22.79 -1.71 9.14
N GLU A 149 21.93 -0.74 8.83
CA GLU A 149 22.31 0.67 8.67
C GLU A 149 22.95 1.18 9.97
N LYS A 150 22.29 0.95 11.11
CA LYS A 150 22.79 1.38 12.43
C LYS A 150 24.13 0.73 12.78
N ARG A 151 24.29 -0.58 12.54
CA ARG A 151 25.55 -1.23 12.88
C ARG A 151 26.68 -0.76 11.98
N LEU A 152 26.42 -0.63 10.68
CA LEU A 152 27.37 -0.07 9.73
C LEU A 152 27.87 1.30 10.20
N GLU A 153 26.99 2.23 10.59
CA GLU A 153 27.40 3.57 11.05
C GLU A 153 28.23 3.59 12.33
N THR A 154 27.99 2.66 13.25
CA THR A 154 28.64 2.63 14.57
C THR A 154 29.94 1.83 14.59
N PHE A 155 30.07 0.81 13.74
CA PHE A 155 31.19 -0.14 13.75
C PHE A 155 32.54 0.54 13.45
N LEU A 156 32.63 1.29 12.36
CA LEU A 156 33.92 1.85 11.94
C LEU A 156 34.51 2.86 12.95
N PRO A 157 33.73 3.82 13.48
CA PRO A 157 34.21 4.69 14.56
C PRO A 157 34.67 3.92 15.79
N GLU A 158 33.93 2.87 16.17
CA GLU A 158 34.27 2.01 17.30
C GLU A 158 35.61 1.29 17.07
N LEU A 159 35.77 0.66 15.90
CA LEU A 159 37.02 0.00 15.50
C LEU A 159 38.18 0.97 15.49
N VAL A 160 38.07 2.14 14.84
CA VAL A 160 39.17 3.12 14.80
C VAL A 160 39.53 3.60 16.21
N SER A 161 38.54 3.77 17.09
CA SER A 161 38.80 4.20 18.47
C SER A 161 39.55 3.16 19.29
N SER A 162 39.34 1.85 19.06
CA SER A 162 40.00 0.80 19.83
C SER A 162 41.51 0.67 19.54
N PHE A 163 42.02 1.32 18.49
CA PHE A 163 43.46 1.35 18.17
C PHE A 163 44.17 2.63 18.62
N LYS A 164 43.46 3.56 19.28
CA LYS A 164 44.06 4.74 19.89
C LYS A 164 44.61 4.38 21.27
N TYR A 165 45.92 4.12 21.35
CA TYR A 165 46.61 3.86 22.61
C TYR A 165 46.88 5.15 23.39
N GLU A 166 46.57 5.14 24.67
CA GLU A 166 47.04 6.15 25.63
C GLU A 166 48.36 5.69 26.27
N GLU A 167 49.36 6.57 26.32
CA GLU A 167 50.71 6.21 26.82
C GLU A 167 50.71 5.74 28.29
N ASN A 168 49.75 6.21 29.10
CA ASN A 168 49.67 5.97 30.54
C ASN A 168 48.65 4.89 30.95
N MET A 169 48.32 3.97 30.05
CA MET A 169 47.30 2.95 30.28
C MET A 169 47.80 1.84 31.25
N SER A 170 46.98 1.47 32.24
CA SER A 170 47.28 0.34 33.16
C SER A 170 47.31 -1.00 32.42
N SER A 171 47.96 -2.01 33.00
CA SER A 171 48.00 -3.37 32.43
C SER A 171 46.61 -3.95 32.20
N ASP A 172 45.68 -3.78 33.14
CA ASP A 172 44.31 -4.28 33.03
C ASP A 172 43.56 -3.61 31.86
N LYS A 173 43.68 -2.28 31.71
CA LYS A 173 43.09 -1.54 30.59
C LYS A 173 43.68 -1.98 29.24
N LYS A 174 44.97 -2.33 29.18
CA LYS A 174 45.60 -2.86 27.97
C LYS A 174 45.03 -4.23 27.58
N VAL A 175 44.76 -5.08 28.57
CA VAL A 175 44.11 -6.39 28.34
C VAL A 175 42.69 -6.18 27.82
N GLU A 176 41.89 -5.33 28.48
CA GLU A 176 40.52 -5.00 28.04
C GLU A 176 40.49 -4.45 26.61
N LEU A 177 41.41 -3.54 26.27
CA LEU A 177 41.52 -2.99 24.92
C LEU A 177 41.85 -4.08 23.89
N THR A 178 42.75 -4.99 24.23
CA THR A 178 43.14 -6.11 23.34
C THR A 178 41.97 -7.06 23.11
N VAL A 179 41.21 -7.38 24.16
CA VAL A 179 39.98 -8.19 24.03
C VAL A 179 38.98 -7.49 23.11
N LYS A 180 38.73 -6.20 23.32
CA LYS A 180 37.83 -5.41 22.46
C LYS A 180 38.27 -5.40 21.00
N GLN A 181 39.57 -5.23 20.73
CA GLN A 181 40.12 -5.28 19.37
C GLN A 181 39.85 -6.66 18.71
N MET A 182 40.06 -7.76 19.45
CA MET A 182 39.77 -9.10 18.96
C MET A 182 38.29 -9.31 18.67
N GLU A 183 37.41 -8.85 19.55
CA GLU A 183 35.95 -8.93 19.38
C GLU A 183 35.51 -8.20 18.10
N LEU A 184 35.97 -6.96 17.89
CA LEU A 184 35.62 -6.17 16.71
C LEU A 184 36.16 -6.78 15.41
N PHE A 185 37.33 -7.44 15.44
CA PHE A 185 37.81 -8.18 14.28
C PHE A 185 36.99 -9.42 13.98
N LEU A 186 36.63 -10.20 15.00
CA LEU A 186 35.77 -11.36 14.81
C LEU A 186 34.44 -10.91 14.22
N GLU A 187 33.86 -9.85 14.77
CA GLU A 187 32.61 -9.28 14.30
C GLU A 187 32.67 -8.88 12.83
N LEU A 188 33.73 -8.16 12.40
CA LEU A 188 33.92 -7.78 11.00
C LEU A 188 33.72 -8.95 10.02
N TYR A 189 34.22 -10.14 10.37
CA TYR A 189 34.20 -11.31 9.49
C TYR A 189 33.03 -12.27 9.72
N THR A 190 32.27 -12.09 10.80
CA THR A 190 31.20 -13.02 11.21
C THR A 190 29.82 -12.41 11.25
N ASP A 191 29.71 -11.09 11.47
CA ASP A 191 28.45 -10.38 11.53
C ASP A 191 27.93 -10.10 10.11
N GLU A 192 26.75 -10.65 9.82
CA GLU A 192 26.05 -10.44 8.56
C GLU A 192 25.75 -8.98 8.31
N ALA A 193 25.54 -8.17 9.35
CA ALA A 193 25.17 -6.78 9.23
C ALA A 193 26.28 -5.90 8.60
N LEU A 194 27.53 -6.34 8.67
CA LEU A 194 28.69 -5.61 8.15
C LEU A 194 29.07 -6.00 6.72
N PHE A 195 28.38 -6.98 6.14
CA PHE A 195 28.54 -7.46 4.75
C PHE A 195 29.95 -8.04 4.40
N VAL A 196 30.97 -7.94 5.27
CA VAL A 196 32.31 -8.56 5.10
C VAL A 196 32.30 -9.99 5.65
N THR A 197 31.29 -10.79 5.32
CA THR A 197 31.25 -12.16 5.88
C THR A 197 31.96 -13.15 4.96
N GLN A 198 32.49 -14.22 5.57
CA GLN A 198 32.97 -15.39 4.83
C GLN A 198 31.82 -16.34 4.39
N LYS A 199 30.56 -15.92 4.51
CA LYS A 199 29.42 -16.76 4.12
C LYS A 199 29.30 -16.87 2.60
N THR A 200 28.58 -17.90 2.16
CA THR A 200 28.41 -18.26 0.74
C THR A 200 27.70 -17.17 -0.09
N ASP A 201 26.85 -16.33 0.53
CA ASP A 201 26.18 -15.21 -0.13
C ASP A 201 25.96 -14.02 0.85
N PRO A 202 26.96 -13.12 0.99
CA PRO A 202 26.86 -11.95 1.88
C PRO A 202 25.80 -10.93 1.43
N PHE A 203 25.20 -11.10 0.25
CA PHE A 203 24.24 -10.16 -0.33
C PHE A 203 22.83 -10.74 -0.47
N LEU A 204 22.54 -11.87 0.19
CA LEU A 204 21.20 -12.47 0.27
C LEU A 204 20.14 -11.42 0.64
N PHE A 205 20.39 -10.68 1.73
CA PHE A 205 19.52 -9.59 2.19
C PHE A 205 19.18 -8.57 1.08
N VAL A 206 20.19 -8.16 0.30
CA VAL A 206 20.01 -7.18 -0.79
C VAL A 206 19.11 -7.75 -1.90
N ARG A 207 19.28 -9.04 -2.22
CA ARG A 207 18.45 -9.74 -3.19
C ARG A 207 17.01 -9.87 -2.69
N ASP A 208 16.83 -10.26 -1.43
CA ASP A 208 15.51 -10.50 -0.86
C ASP A 208 14.71 -9.19 -0.75
N LEU A 209 15.33 -8.11 -0.26
CA LEU A 209 14.74 -6.76 -0.26
C LEU A 209 14.41 -6.28 -1.69
N GLY A 210 15.29 -6.59 -2.64
CA GLY A 210 15.09 -6.29 -4.05
C GLY A 210 13.89 -7.04 -4.66
N ASN A 211 13.77 -8.34 -4.39
CA ASN A 211 12.69 -9.19 -4.87
C ASN A 211 11.35 -8.77 -4.25
N MET A 212 11.35 -8.48 -2.94
CA MET A 212 10.15 -8.08 -2.22
C MET A 212 9.55 -6.78 -2.77
N SER A 213 10.39 -5.89 -3.30
CA SER A 213 9.93 -4.67 -3.98
C SER A 213 9.08 -4.97 -5.22
N TYR A 214 9.46 -5.96 -6.03
CA TYR A 214 8.68 -6.38 -7.20
C TYR A 214 7.46 -7.22 -6.82
N ILE A 215 7.54 -8.02 -5.75
CA ILE A 215 6.38 -8.72 -5.19
C ILE A 215 5.32 -7.71 -4.75
N THR A 216 5.74 -6.65 -4.05
CA THR A 216 4.87 -5.55 -3.61
C THR A 216 4.21 -4.84 -4.79
N LEU A 217 4.96 -4.56 -5.87
CA LEU A 217 4.39 -4.03 -7.12
C LEU A 217 3.34 -4.98 -7.72
N GLY A 218 3.63 -6.28 -7.73
CA GLY A 218 2.69 -7.31 -8.19
C GLY A 218 1.41 -7.33 -7.36
N ASN A 219 1.52 -7.20 -6.04
CA ASN A 219 0.38 -7.12 -5.14
C ASN A 219 -0.44 -5.85 -5.38
N TYR A 220 0.20 -4.69 -5.53
CA TYR A 220 -0.47 -3.44 -5.92
C TYR A 220 -1.33 -3.62 -7.17
N LYS A 221 -0.78 -4.19 -8.25
CA LYS A 221 -1.53 -4.44 -9.51
C LYS A 221 -2.78 -5.31 -9.27
N LYS A 222 -2.66 -6.36 -8.45
CA LYS A 222 -3.79 -7.24 -8.12
C LYS A 222 -4.86 -6.51 -7.32
N VAL A 223 -4.47 -5.75 -6.29
CA VAL A 223 -5.39 -5.00 -5.42
C VAL A 223 -6.11 -3.91 -6.20
N LEU A 224 -5.38 -3.17 -7.06
CA LEU A 224 -5.97 -2.16 -7.94
C LEU A 224 -7.00 -2.75 -8.89
N LYS A 225 -6.69 -3.90 -9.51
CA LYS A 225 -7.64 -4.59 -10.39
C LYS A 225 -8.89 -5.03 -9.61
N GLY A 226 -8.71 -5.53 -8.39
CA GLY A 226 -9.82 -5.88 -7.50
C GLY A 226 -10.69 -4.67 -7.17
N TYR A 227 -10.07 -3.53 -6.82
CA TYR A 227 -10.77 -2.29 -6.51
C TYR A 227 -11.59 -1.79 -7.70
N ASN A 228 -10.95 -1.70 -8.87
CA ASN A 228 -11.60 -1.22 -10.09
C ASN A 228 -12.76 -2.12 -10.52
N LYS A 229 -12.66 -3.43 -10.28
CA LYS A 229 -13.76 -4.38 -10.48
C LYS A 229 -14.92 -4.10 -9.51
N GLN A 230 -14.63 -3.91 -8.22
CA GLN A 230 -15.67 -3.65 -7.21
C GLN A 230 -16.44 -2.36 -7.51
N VAL A 231 -15.74 -1.24 -7.77
CA VAL A 231 -16.42 0.04 -8.07
C VAL A 231 -17.23 0.01 -9.37
N SER A 232 -16.84 -0.84 -10.34
CA SER A 232 -17.62 -1.07 -11.57
C SER A 232 -18.88 -1.89 -11.31
N ILE A 233 -18.83 -2.86 -10.40
CA ILE A 233 -20.00 -3.63 -9.97
C ILE A 233 -20.96 -2.71 -9.22
N GLU A 234 -20.46 -1.89 -8.29
CA GLU A 234 -21.24 -0.91 -7.56
C GLU A 234 -21.93 0.10 -8.48
N ASP A 235 -21.25 0.57 -9.53
CA ASP A 235 -21.84 1.43 -10.56
C ASP A 235 -22.99 0.75 -11.31
N SER A 236 -22.83 -0.52 -11.64
CA SER A 236 -23.87 -1.31 -12.30
C SER A 236 -25.11 -1.48 -11.40
N TYR A 237 -24.91 -1.75 -10.12
CA TYR A 237 -26.01 -1.82 -9.14
C TYR A 237 -26.70 -0.47 -8.96
N LYS A 238 -25.92 0.60 -8.82
CA LYS A 238 -26.45 1.97 -8.69
C LYS A 238 -27.32 2.34 -9.88
N LYS A 239 -26.82 2.12 -11.11
CA LYS A 239 -27.59 2.34 -12.35
C LYS A 239 -28.87 1.51 -12.40
N SER A 240 -28.79 0.23 -12.03
CA SER A 240 -29.95 -0.67 -12.03
C SER A 240 -31.05 -0.21 -11.07
N ILE A 241 -30.67 0.23 -9.86
CA ILE A 241 -31.62 0.77 -8.87
C ILE A 241 -32.25 2.07 -9.37
N LEU A 242 -31.44 2.97 -9.94
CA LEU A 242 -31.96 4.23 -10.50
C LEU A 242 -32.96 3.99 -11.64
N ILE A 243 -32.68 3.03 -12.52
CA ILE A 243 -33.60 2.62 -13.59
C ILE A 243 -34.89 2.04 -12.98
N LEU A 244 -34.78 1.17 -11.99
CA LEU A 244 -35.95 0.60 -11.31
C LEU A 244 -36.83 1.69 -10.68
N LEU A 245 -36.22 2.66 -10.00
CA LEU A 245 -36.93 3.80 -9.41
C LEU A 245 -37.61 4.67 -10.47
N ALA A 246 -36.94 4.90 -11.59
CA ALA A 246 -37.54 5.63 -12.71
C ALA A 246 -38.74 4.88 -13.31
N LEU A 247 -38.62 3.56 -13.53
CA LEU A 247 -39.71 2.72 -14.04
C LEU A 247 -40.90 2.68 -13.08
N LEU A 248 -40.65 2.52 -11.78
CA LEU A 248 -41.69 2.57 -10.74
C LEU A 248 -42.37 3.93 -10.72
N SER A 249 -41.62 5.03 -10.84
CA SER A 249 -42.17 6.38 -10.89
C SER A 249 -43.10 6.58 -12.09
N VAL A 250 -42.68 6.12 -13.28
CA VAL A 250 -43.50 6.16 -14.50
C VAL A 250 -44.75 5.29 -14.34
N TYR A 251 -44.61 4.07 -13.82
CA TYR A 251 -45.71 3.14 -13.59
C TYR A 251 -46.76 3.73 -12.64
N PHE A 252 -46.36 4.23 -11.47
CA PHE A 252 -47.28 4.84 -10.52
C PHE A 252 -47.89 6.13 -11.05
N SER A 253 -47.14 6.95 -11.78
CA SER A 253 -47.66 8.15 -12.44
C SER A 253 -48.76 7.79 -13.44
N ALA A 254 -48.53 6.79 -14.29
CA ALA A 254 -49.51 6.29 -15.24
C ALA A 254 -50.76 5.74 -14.53
N LEU A 255 -50.58 4.97 -13.45
CA LEU A 255 -51.69 4.41 -12.66
C LEU A 255 -52.55 5.51 -12.02
N ILE A 256 -51.94 6.58 -11.50
CA ILE A 256 -52.66 7.73 -10.92
C ILE A 256 -53.46 8.48 -11.96
N VAL A 257 -52.89 8.68 -13.16
CA VAL A 257 -53.55 9.37 -14.28
C VAL A 257 -54.70 8.53 -14.83
N LEU A 258 -54.49 7.21 -14.98
CA LEU A 258 -55.48 6.29 -15.54
C LEU A 258 -56.59 5.90 -14.56
N LYS A 259 -56.43 6.16 -13.25
CA LYS A 259 -57.49 5.97 -12.28
C LYS A 259 -58.62 6.94 -12.61
N THR A 260 -59.75 6.45 -13.12
CA THR A 260 -60.94 7.26 -13.40
C THR A 260 -61.40 7.95 -12.12
N GLU A 261 -61.63 9.27 -12.21
CA GLU A 261 -62.50 9.93 -11.23
C GLU A 261 -63.92 9.44 -11.52
N ASP A 262 -64.72 9.33 -10.46
CA ASP A 262 -66.17 9.08 -10.42
C ASP A 262 -66.63 7.62 -10.24
N GLU A 263 -66.85 7.23 -8.98
CA GLU A 263 -68.22 6.81 -8.64
C GLU A 263 -69.03 8.10 -8.45
N PRO A 264 -70.13 8.33 -9.19
CA PRO A 264 -70.95 9.50 -8.97
C PRO A 264 -71.48 9.45 -7.54
N THR A 265 -71.23 10.52 -6.78
CA THR A 265 -71.75 10.67 -5.43
C THR A 265 -73.27 10.68 -5.53
N ARG A 266 -73.92 9.56 -5.20
CA ARG A 266 -75.37 9.50 -5.07
C ARG A 266 -75.75 10.31 -3.84
N TYR A 267 -76.31 11.49 -4.06
CA TYR A 267 -77.02 12.21 -3.01
C TYR A 267 -78.47 11.78 -3.05
N GLU A 268 -78.94 11.14 -1.97
CA GLU A 268 -80.38 10.98 -1.74
C GLU A 268 -80.92 12.31 -1.23
N ALA A 269 -81.68 13.02 -2.06
CA ALA A 269 -82.45 14.17 -1.63
C ALA A 269 -83.92 13.75 -1.48
N SER A 270 -84.45 13.84 -0.25
CA SER A 270 -85.86 13.64 0.05
C SER A 270 -86.61 14.96 -0.05
N VAL A 271 -87.58 15.05 -0.95
CA VAL A 271 -88.55 16.17 -0.99
C VAL A 271 -89.95 15.57 -1.02
N ASN A 272 -90.78 15.89 -0.01
CA ASN A 272 -92.15 15.38 0.16
C ASN A 272 -92.26 13.84 0.07
N ASP A 273 -91.57 13.12 0.97
CA ASP A 273 -91.65 11.65 1.13
C ASP A 273 -91.47 10.82 -0.16
N LYS A 274 -90.79 11.38 -1.16
CA LYS A 274 -90.34 10.67 -2.35
C LYS A 274 -88.84 10.85 -2.53
N THR A 275 -88.13 9.73 -2.65
CA THR A 275 -86.69 9.68 -2.89
C THR A 275 -86.43 9.81 -4.39
N TYR A 276 -85.64 10.81 -4.79
CA TYR A 276 -85.23 10.98 -6.18
C TYR A 276 -83.72 10.76 -6.33
N ASN A 277 -83.35 9.87 -7.26
CA ASN A 277 -81.96 9.70 -7.66
C ASN A 277 -81.58 10.83 -8.61
N VAL A 278 -80.88 11.85 -8.11
CA VAL A 278 -80.38 12.94 -8.95
C VAL A 278 -78.94 12.64 -9.35
N SER A 279 -78.72 12.41 -10.64
CA SER A 279 -77.39 12.39 -11.25
C SER A 279 -77.09 13.79 -11.76
N ILE A 280 -76.13 14.47 -11.13
CA ILE A 280 -75.61 15.74 -11.66
C ILE A 280 -74.40 15.38 -12.52
N LYS A 281 -74.53 15.59 -13.83
CA LYS A 281 -73.40 15.57 -14.75
C LYS A 281 -72.71 16.94 -14.66
N THR A 282 -71.46 16.98 -14.21
CA THR A 282 -70.60 18.16 -14.39
C THR A 282 -69.85 18.05 -15.71
#